data_AF-A0A7H9EK36-F1
#
_entry.id   AF-A0A7H9EK36-F1
#
_cell.length_a   1.000
_cell.length_b   1.000
_cell.length_c   1.000
_cell.angle_alpha   90.00
_cell.angle_beta   90.00
_cell.angle_gamma   90.00
#
_symmetry.space_group_name_H-M   'P 1'
#
loop_
_entity.id
_entity.type
_entity.pdbx_description
1 polymer ?
#
loop_
_entity_poly.entity_id
_entity_poly.type
_entity_poly.pdbx_seq_one_letter_code
_entity_poly.pdbx_strand_id
1 'polypeptide(L)'
;MQNLKNYAKQYAKRGFSVIPTIGKKPLIKFADQPALTPRQIDKFWTRNPYANIALKTDQFFVVDVDRHSDGEDGTVAIKKLSHPEWFNTLCQKTAHGGFQFFFKKPAERITQNIGFLPGVDIKAHPNNYVVVAPSVIDGQAYQWLNRKPMIEPADELIQLIEEKSKPKLSDKQLQTYNQEGMRTRTTELFEQIVNGLGPTGGRNNALAVFVGALLLRNVKTRAVLELARLANSRTEFALSDSEVVATVNSIIKKRIREKGGEVIDG
;
A
#
# COMPACT_ATOMS: atom_id res chain seq x y z
N MET A 1 -3.05 39.16 -12.49
CA MET A 1 -2.87 38.20 -11.37
C MET A 1 -3.75 36.99 -11.63
N GLN A 2 -3.18 35.78 -11.74
CA GLN A 2 -3.98 34.57 -11.96
C GLN A 2 -4.85 34.30 -10.73
N ASN A 3 -6.16 34.13 -10.93
CA ASN A 3 -7.12 34.05 -9.83
C ASN A 3 -7.17 32.64 -9.22
N LEU A 4 -6.19 32.31 -8.35
CA LEU A 4 -6.08 31.01 -7.67
C LEU A 4 -7.34 30.64 -6.87
N LYS A 5 -8.06 31.63 -6.33
CA LYS A 5 -9.35 31.45 -5.65
C LYS A 5 -10.37 30.76 -6.55
N ASN A 6 -10.50 31.20 -7.82
CA ASN A 6 -11.44 30.60 -8.77
C ASN A 6 -11.04 29.18 -9.16
N TYR A 7 -9.74 28.89 -9.29
CA TYR A 7 -9.24 27.54 -9.55
C TYR A 7 -9.51 26.62 -8.36
N ALA A 8 -9.22 27.05 -7.13
CA ALA A 8 -9.51 26.29 -5.91
C ALA A 8 -10.99 25.92 -5.82
N LYS A 9 -11.89 26.88 -6.06
CA LYS A 9 -13.35 26.62 -6.12
C LYS A 9 -13.73 25.62 -7.22
N GLN A 10 -13.08 25.70 -8.38
CA GLN A 10 -13.35 24.79 -9.49
C GLN A 10 -12.88 23.35 -9.21
N TYR A 11 -11.79 23.16 -8.48
CA TYR A 11 -11.37 21.83 -8.01
C TYR A 11 -12.35 21.28 -6.99
N ALA A 12 -12.72 22.08 -5.98
CA ALA A 12 -13.70 21.66 -4.98
C ALA A 12 -15.07 21.31 -5.59
N LYS A 13 -15.55 22.08 -6.58
CA LYS A 13 -16.79 21.78 -7.31
C LYS A 13 -16.73 20.44 -8.06
N ARG A 14 -15.54 19.97 -8.43
CA ARG A 14 -15.31 18.66 -9.06
C ARG A 14 -15.13 17.52 -8.05
N GLY A 15 -15.31 17.79 -6.77
CA GLY A 15 -15.25 16.79 -5.69
C GLY A 15 -13.88 16.67 -5.02
N PHE A 16 -12.86 17.41 -5.47
CA PHE A 16 -11.52 17.29 -4.90
C PHE A 16 -11.36 18.03 -3.58
N SER A 17 -10.67 17.40 -2.63
CA SER A 17 -10.25 18.00 -1.36
C SER A 17 -9.09 18.98 -1.57
N VAL A 18 -9.40 20.28 -1.57
CA VAL A 18 -8.42 21.36 -1.78
C VAL A 18 -7.67 21.71 -0.50
N ILE A 19 -6.35 21.86 -0.61
CA ILE A 19 -5.43 22.21 0.48
C ILE A 19 -4.63 23.46 0.05
N PRO A 20 -4.73 24.60 0.74
CA PRO A 20 -3.88 25.75 0.49
C PRO A 20 -2.44 25.48 0.92
N THR A 21 -1.46 25.86 0.11
CA THR A 21 -0.03 25.70 0.43
C THR A 21 0.77 26.99 0.23
N ILE A 22 1.90 27.09 0.94
CA ILE A 22 3.00 28.02 0.64
C ILE A 22 4.24 27.18 0.30
N GLY A 23 4.85 27.44 -0.86
CA GLY A 23 5.70 26.43 -1.48
C GLY A 23 4.94 25.10 -1.59
N LYS A 24 5.54 24.02 -1.10
CA LYS A 24 4.90 22.69 -1.00
C LYS A 24 4.33 22.38 0.40
N LYS A 25 4.27 23.34 1.33
CA LYS A 25 3.82 23.12 2.73
C LYS A 25 2.38 23.58 2.93
N PRO A 26 1.52 22.81 3.62
CA PRO A 26 0.13 23.17 3.83
C PRO A 26 0.01 24.31 4.84
N LEU A 27 -0.91 25.24 4.58
CA LEU A 27 -1.21 26.38 5.45
C LEU A 27 -2.30 26.05 6.49
N ILE A 28 -2.86 24.84 6.42
CA ILE A 28 -3.89 24.34 7.34
C ILE A 28 -3.58 22.89 7.73
N LYS A 29 -4.08 22.47 8.89
CA LYS A 29 -4.17 21.03 9.19
C LYS A 29 -5.26 20.43 8.27
N PHE A 30 -4.88 19.42 7.51
CA PHE A 30 -5.79 18.73 6.57
C PHE A 30 -5.92 17.23 6.86
N ALA A 31 -4.95 16.66 7.60
CA ALA A 31 -4.96 15.26 7.97
C ALA A 31 -6.19 14.95 8.83
N ASP A 32 -6.93 13.92 8.44
CA ASP A 32 -8.17 13.48 9.09
C ASP A 32 -9.23 14.59 9.25
N GLN A 33 -9.16 15.63 8.40
CA GLN A 33 -10.14 16.71 8.35
C GLN A 33 -11.06 16.56 7.12
N PRO A 34 -12.30 17.06 7.19
CA PRO A 34 -13.17 17.15 6.03
C PRO A 34 -12.61 18.13 4.99
N ALA A 35 -13.03 17.97 3.73
CA ALA A 35 -12.70 18.90 2.66
C ALA A 35 -13.21 20.32 2.97
N LEU A 36 -12.47 21.34 2.52
CA LEU A 36 -12.90 22.72 2.66
C LEU A 36 -14.19 22.98 1.86
N THR A 37 -15.16 23.61 2.50
CA THR A 37 -16.38 24.09 1.84
C THR A 37 -16.08 25.27 0.90
N PRO A 38 -16.93 25.55 -0.10
CA PRO A 38 -16.77 26.72 -0.97
C PRO A 38 -16.64 28.05 -0.23
N ARG A 39 -17.34 28.21 0.91
CA ARG A 39 -17.24 29.40 1.77
C ARG A 39 -15.90 29.50 2.48
N GLN A 40 -15.37 28.39 2.98
CA GLN A 40 -14.04 28.34 3.59
C GLN A 40 -12.95 28.65 2.57
N ILE A 41 -13.02 28.07 1.36
CA ILE A 41 -12.11 28.38 0.25
C ILE A 41 -12.18 29.88 -0.09
N ASP A 42 -13.40 30.43 -0.21
CA ASP A 42 -13.59 31.84 -0.54
C ASP A 42 -12.92 32.76 0.49
N LYS A 43 -13.21 32.54 1.78
CA LYS A 43 -12.66 33.31 2.89
C LYS A 43 -11.14 33.18 2.97
N PHE A 44 -10.60 31.97 2.78
CA PHE A 44 -9.17 31.69 2.89
C PHE A 44 -8.37 32.41 1.79
N TRP A 45 -8.75 32.23 0.52
CA TRP A 45 -8.02 32.83 -0.60
C TRP A 45 -8.25 34.34 -0.74
N THR A 46 -9.34 34.89 -0.19
CA THR A 46 -9.49 36.35 -0.11
C THR A 46 -8.42 36.98 0.79
N ARG A 47 -8.05 36.29 1.88
CA ARG A 47 -7.00 36.74 2.80
C ARG A 47 -5.60 36.34 2.33
N ASN A 48 -5.49 35.25 1.57
CA ASN A 48 -4.23 34.68 1.11
C ASN A 48 -4.28 34.43 -0.41
N PRO A 49 -4.31 35.50 -1.24
CA PRO A 49 -4.46 35.36 -2.69
C PRO A 49 -3.27 34.67 -3.36
N TYR A 50 -2.13 34.60 -2.67
CA TYR A 50 -0.89 33.95 -3.10
C TYR A 50 -0.84 32.44 -2.83
N ALA A 51 -1.78 31.89 -2.06
CA ALA A 51 -1.72 30.49 -1.63
C ALA A 51 -1.84 29.55 -2.84
N ASN A 52 -0.86 28.67 -2.98
CA ASN A 52 -0.87 27.59 -3.96
C ASN A 52 -1.96 26.57 -3.63
N ILE A 53 -2.29 25.75 -4.62
CA ILE A 53 -3.37 24.77 -4.58
C ILE A 53 -2.75 23.39 -4.60
N ALA A 54 -3.02 22.62 -3.55
CA ALA A 54 -2.80 21.18 -3.55
C ALA A 54 -4.13 20.42 -3.47
N LEU A 55 -4.13 19.20 -3.97
CA LEU A 55 -5.26 18.27 -3.89
C LEU A 55 -4.85 17.03 -3.10
N LYS A 56 -5.71 16.61 -2.17
CA LYS A 56 -5.54 15.38 -1.39
C LYS A 56 -5.62 14.16 -2.30
N THR A 57 -4.77 13.15 -2.10
CA THR A 57 -4.74 11.91 -2.91
C THR A 57 -5.58 10.79 -2.28
N ASP A 58 -6.83 11.13 -1.93
CA ASP A 58 -7.79 10.23 -1.29
C ASP A 58 -8.70 9.52 -2.31
N GLN A 59 -9.18 10.24 -3.33
CA GLN A 59 -10.09 9.75 -4.38
C GLN A 59 -9.37 9.31 -5.67
N PHE A 60 -8.13 9.73 -5.82
CA PHE A 60 -7.27 9.45 -6.98
C PHE A 60 -5.87 9.16 -6.46
N PHE A 61 -5.01 8.62 -7.33
CA PHE A 61 -3.59 8.55 -7.06
C PHE A 61 -2.78 9.19 -8.18
N VAL A 62 -1.53 9.49 -7.87
CA VAL A 62 -0.60 10.12 -8.81
C VAL A 62 0.66 9.30 -8.90
N VAL A 63 1.10 9.04 -10.14
CA VAL A 63 2.49 8.67 -10.42
C VAL A 63 3.27 9.98 -10.58
N ASP A 64 4.08 10.30 -9.57
CA ASP A 64 4.86 11.53 -9.47
C ASP A 64 6.28 11.25 -9.96
N VAL A 65 6.62 11.82 -11.11
CA VAL A 65 7.85 11.53 -11.85
C VAL A 65 8.76 12.75 -11.73
N ASP A 66 9.74 12.66 -10.84
CA ASP A 66 10.70 13.73 -10.63
C ASP A 66 11.83 13.68 -11.65
N ARG A 67 12.41 14.86 -11.94
CA ARG A 67 13.62 14.98 -12.78
C ARG A 67 14.76 15.52 -11.93
N HIS A 68 15.89 14.83 -12.01
CA HIS A 68 17.13 15.23 -11.36
C HIS A 68 18.26 15.22 -12.40
N SER A 69 19.07 16.28 -12.42
CA SER A 69 20.29 16.34 -13.26
C SER A 69 21.38 15.40 -12.75
N ASP A 70 21.43 15.18 -11.43
CA ASP A 70 22.55 14.53 -10.74
C ASP A 70 22.10 13.29 -9.94
N GLY A 71 21.09 12.56 -10.43
CA GLY A 71 20.52 11.41 -9.73
C GLY A 71 19.55 10.57 -10.57
N GLU A 72 18.60 9.92 -9.91
CA GLU A 72 17.60 9.09 -10.56
C GLU A 72 16.58 9.96 -11.33
N ASP A 73 16.67 10.02 -12.67
CA ASP A 73 15.66 10.69 -13.52
C ASP A 73 14.47 9.75 -13.74
N GLY A 74 13.33 10.07 -13.12
CA GLY A 74 12.10 9.29 -13.22
C GLY A 74 11.58 9.17 -14.64
N THR A 75 11.88 10.12 -15.52
CA THR A 75 11.46 10.02 -16.94
C THR A 75 12.19 8.90 -17.66
N VAL A 76 13.42 8.58 -17.27
CA VAL A 76 14.17 7.43 -17.79
C VAL A 76 13.56 6.14 -17.24
N ALA A 77 13.22 6.10 -15.95
CA ALA A 77 12.60 4.94 -15.34
C ALA A 77 11.25 4.60 -15.98
N ILE A 78 10.38 5.58 -16.19
CA ILE A 78 9.09 5.40 -16.86
C ILE A 78 9.27 4.95 -18.32
N LYS A 79 10.23 5.54 -19.06
CA LYS A 79 10.51 5.11 -20.45
C LYS A 79 10.96 3.66 -20.54
N LYS A 80 11.76 3.18 -19.58
CA LYS A 80 12.25 1.79 -19.53
C LYS A 80 11.12 0.77 -19.37
N LEU A 81 9.98 1.16 -18.82
CA LEU A 81 8.80 0.29 -18.78
C LEU A 81 8.33 -0.08 -20.20
N SER A 82 8.62 0.74 -21.22
CA SER A 82 8.20 0.51 -22.61
C SER A 82 6.67 0.39 -22.79
N HIS A 83 5.91 1.03 -21.90
CA HIS A 83 4.45 1.06 -21.89
C HIS A 83 3.90 2.50 -21.85
N PRO A 84 4.13 3.32 -22.90
CA PRO A 84 3.66 4.71 -22.94
C PRO A 84 2.13 4.83 -22.81
N GLU A 85 1.38 3.81 -23.25
CA GLU A 85 -0.07 3.73 -23.17
C GLU A 85 -0.60 3.74 -21.72
N TRP A 86 0.17 3.21 -20.76
CA TRP A 86 -0.20 3.24 -19.33
C TRP A 86 -0.31 4.67 -18.79
N PHE A 87 0.41 5.62 -19.39
CA PHE A 87 0.49 7.01 -18.95
C PHE A 87 -0.38 7.96 -19.79
N ASN A 88 -1.30 7.41 -20.60
CA ASN A 88 -2.24 8.17 -21.43
C ASN A 88 -3.43 8.74 -20.63
N THR A 89 -3.12 9.46 -19.54
CA THR A 89 -4.10 9.99 -18.59
C THR A 89 -3.97 11.51 -18.44
N LEU A 90 -4.79 12.12 -17.57
CA LEU A 90 -4.63 13.50 -17.14
C LEU A 90 -3.20 13.71 -16.61
N CYS A 91 -2.46 14.66 -17.17
CA CYS A 91 -1.11 14.93 -16.73
C CYS A 91 -0.76 16.42 -16.67
N GLN A 92 0.15 16.75 -15.77
CA GLN A 92 0.75 18.07 -15.66
C GLN A 92 2.26 18.00 -15.57
N LYS A 93 2.91 19.10 -15.94
CA LYS A 93 4.31 19.39 -15.65
C LYS A 93 4.42 20.02 -14.26
N THR A 94 5.42 19.61 -13.49
CA THR A 94 5.72 20.18 -12.17
C THR A 94 6.66 21.38 -12.30
N ALA A 95 6.72 22.22 -11.25
CA ALA A 95 7.60 23.40 -11.22
C ALA A 95 9.10 23.07 -11.41
N HIS A 96 9.52 21.83 -11.11
CA HIS A 96 10.92 21.39 -11.22
C HIS A 96 11.18 20.58 -12.50
N GLY A 97 10.27 20.63 -13.47
CA GLY A 97 10.44 19.97 -14.78
C GLY A 97 10.06 18.49 -14.82
N GLY A 98 9.59 17.93 -13.70
CA GLY A 98 8.98 16.61 -13.62
C GLY A 98 7.54 16.56 -14.16
N PHE A 99 6.89 15.42 -13.98
CA PHE A 99 5.54 15.14 -14.46
C PHE A 99 4.70 14.46 -13.40
N GLN A 100 3.40 14.74 -13.41
CA GLN A 100 2.43 14.03 -12.58
C GLN A 100 1.33 13.46 -13.46
N PHE A 101 1.12 12.15 -13.34
CA PHE A 101 0.07 11.41 -14.06
C PHE A 101 -1.01 11.00 -13.07
N PHE A 102 -2.25 11.44 -13.31
CA PHE A 102 -3.37 11.30 -12.39
C PHE A 102 -4.26 10.15 -12.82
N PHE A 103 -4.59 9.26 -11.90
CA PHE A 103 -5.38 8.06 -12.16
C PHE A 103 -6.54 7.95 -11.18
N LYS A 104 -7.65 7.37 -11.64
CA LYS A 104 -8.70 6.92 -10.72
C LYS A 104 -8.12 5.88 -9.78
N LYS A 105 -8.48 5.94 -8.49
CA LYS A 105 -7.97 5.01 -7.50
C LYS A 105 -8.79 3.71 -7.50
N PRO A 106 -8.22 2.55 -7.87
CA PRO A 106 -8.89 1.27 -7.64
C PRO A 106 -9.00 1.04 -6.13
N ALA A 107 -10.15 0.52 -5.67
CA ALA A 107 -10.40 0.32 -4.25
C ALA A 107 -9.31 -0.58 -3.63
N GLU A 108 -8.73 -0.11 -2.52
CA GLU A 108 -7.81 -0.82 -1.60
C GLU A 108 -6.48 -1.37 -2.16
N ARG A 109 -6.27 -1.43 -3.47
CA ARG A 109 -5.04 -2.00 -4.07
C ARG A 109 -3.83 -1.07 -4.09
N ILE A 110 -4.04 0.24 -4.13
CA ILE A 110 -2.96 1.22 -4.29
C ILE A 110 -2.81 2.09 -3.03
N THR A 111 -1.62 2.03 -2.46
CA THR A 111 -1.18 2.81 -1.29
C THR A 111 0.04 3.67 -1.63
N GLN A 112 0.44 4.53 -0.70
CA GLN A 112 1.65 5.32 -0.82
C GLN A 112 2.87 4.42 -1.03
N ASN A 113 3.63 4.65 -2.10
CA ASN A 113 4.92 3.98 -2.34
C ASN A 113 5.95 5.04 -2.72
N ILE A 114 7.00 5.20 -1.90
CA ILE A 114 8.10 6.14 -2.14
C ILE A 114 9.25 5.35 -2.76
N GLY A 115 9.77 5.83 -3.88
CA GLY A 115 10.79 5.09 -4.65
C GLY A 115 10.22 3.84 -5.32
N PHE A 116 8.99 3.93 -5.85
CA PHE A 116 8.36 2.88 -6.65
C PHE A 116 9.26 2.46 -7.82
N LEU A 117 9.82 3.45 -8.52
CA LEU A 117 10.94 3.31 -9.43
C LEU A 117 11.96 4.41 -9.11
N PRO A 118 13.20 4.30 -9.62
CA PRO A 118 14.19 5.37 -9.49
C PRO A 118 13.60 6.73 -9.92
N GLY A 119 13.54 7.70 -9.01
CA GLY A 119 12.95 9.03 -9.26
C GLY A 119 11.43 9.05 -9.49
N VAL A 120 10.70 8.01 -9.10
CA VAL A 120 9.23 7.92 -9.27
C VAL A 120 8.56 7.49 -7.97
N ASP A 121 7.57 8.27 -7.55
CA ASP A 121 6.74 7.99 -6.39
C ASP A 121 5.27 7.69 -6.78
N ILE A 122 4.60 6.88 -5.97
CA ILE A 122 3.14 6.75 -5.97
C ILE A 122 2.58 7.58 -4.82
N LYS A 123 1.80 8.61 -5.12
CA LYS A 123 1.08 9.43 -4.13
C LYS A 123 -0.35 8.94 -4.00
N ALA A 124 -0.65 8.17 -2.95
CA ALA A 124 -1.94 7.51 -2.79
C ALA A 124 -2.33 7.30 -1.31
N HIS A 125 -2.49 8.37 -0.54
CA HIS A 125 -2.81 8.26 0.89
C HIS A 125 -3.84 9.30 1.31
N PRO A 126 -4.81 8.95 2.19
CA PRO A 126 -5.79 9.89 2.72
C PRO A 126 -5.19 11.00 3.58
N ASN A 127 -3.87 11.04 3.79
CA ASN A 127 -3.17 12.13 4.47
C ASN A 127 -1.98 12.66 3.63
N ASN A 128 -2.02 12.45 2.31
CA ASN A 128 -1.04 12.99 1.38
C ASN A 128 -1.73 13.85 0.29
N TYR A 129 -0.95 14.65 -0.43
CA TYR A 129 -1.44 15.60 -1.42
C TYR A 129 -0.41 15.86 -2.52
N VAL A 130 -0.87 16.43 -3.63
CA VAL A 130 -0.02 16.93 -4.71
C VAL A 130 -0.36 18.38 -5.02
N VAL A 131 0.65 19.21 -5.27
CA VAL A 131 0.45 20.59 -5.77
C VAL A 131 0.00 20.52 -7.24
N VAL A 132 -1.00 21.31 -7.61
CA VAL A 132 -1.58 21.28 -8.96
C VAL A 132 -1.55 22.65 -9.64
N ALA A 133 -1.64 22.63 -10.96
CA ALA A 133 -1.76 23.85 -11.74
C ALA A 133 -2.98 24.69 -11.30
N PRO A 134 -2.90 26.04 -11.33
CA PRO A 134 -1.77 26.82 -11.85
C PRO A 134 -0.84 27.34 -10.74
N SER A 135 -0.61 26.55 -9.68
CA SER A 135 0.30 26.93 -8.59
C SER A 135 1.71 27.24 -9.10
N VAL A 136 2.41 28.16 -8.42
CA VAL A 136 3.77 28.59 -8.77
C VAL A 136 4.71 28.30 -7.59
N ILE A 137 5.83 27.66 -7.88
CA ILE A 137 6.89 27.36 -6.91
C ILE A 137 8.19 27.90 -7.50
N ASP A 138 8.89 28.75 -6.74
CA ASP A 138 10.20 29.32 -7.13
C ASP A 138 10.19 29.95 -8.53
N GLY A 139 9.11 30.67 -8.85
CA GLY A 139 8.91 31.34 -10.13
C GLY A 139 8.44 30.43 -11.27
N GLN A 140 8.36 29.11 -11.06
CA GLN A 140 7.95 28.12 -12.06
C GLN A 140 6.54 27.59 -11.80
N ALA A 141 5.71 27.61 -12.84
CA ALA A 141 4.31 27.20 -12.75
C ALA A 141 4.14 25.69 -12.96
N TYR A 142 3.25 25.09 -12.17
CA TYR A 142 2.62 23.83 -12.52
C TYR A 142 1.67 24.05 -13.71
N GLN A 143 1.70 23.16 -14.69
CA GLN A 143 0.94 23.33 -15.94
C GLN A 143 0.30 22.01 -16.38
N TRP A 144 -1.03 21.99 -16.51
CA TRP A 144 -1.74 20.91 -17.18
C TRP A 144 -1.25 20.79 -18.63
N LEU A 145 -0.75 19.62 -19.01
CA LEU A 145 -0.23 19.34 -20.35
C LEU A 145 -1.34 18.86 -21.29
N ASN A 146 -2.45 18.38 -20.73
CA ASN A 146 -3.61 17.95 -21.49
C ASN A 146 -4.91 18.21 -20.69
N ARG A 147 -6.05 17.86 -21.28
CA ARG A 147 -7.38 17.92 -20.65
C ARG A 147 -8.07 16.56 -20.65
N LYS A 148 -7.29 15.47 -20.70
CA LYS A 148 -7.81 14.10 -20.69
C LYS A 148 -8.49 13.82 -19.35
N PRO A 149 -9.48 12.92 -19.28
CA PRO A 149 -9.98 12.44 -18.00
C PRO A 149 -8.89 11.62 -17.28
N MET A 150 -9.03 11.47 -15.96
CA MET A 150 -8.30 10.43 -15.25
C MET A 150 -8.83 9.06 -15.69
N ILE A 151 -7.94 8.19 -16.15
CA ILE A 151 -8.28 6.81 -16.51
C ILE A 151 -8.10 5.88 -15.31
N GLU A 152 -8.63 4.67 -15.42
CA GLU A 152 -8.24 3.56 -14.54
C GLU A 152 -6.85 3.08 -14.97
N PRO A 153 -5.95 2.76 -14.02
CA PRO A 153 -4.64 2.23 -14.39
C PRO A 153 -4.78 0.85 -15.04
N ALA A 154 -3.87 0.53 -15.96
CA ALA A 154 -3.75 -0.82 -16.50
C ALA A 154 -3.46 -1.82 -15.37
N ASP A 155 -4.02 -3.03 -15.44
CA ASP A 155 -3.86 -4.04 -14.39
C ASP A 155 -2.38 -4.42 -14.18
N GLU A 156 -1.60 -4.45 -15.25
CA GLU A 156 -0.16 -4.71 -15.22
C GLU A 156 0.61 -3.62 -14.46
N LEU A 157 0.18 -2.36 -14.58
CA LEU A 157 0.75 -1.26 -13.78
C LEU A 157 0.42 -1.45 -12.29
N ILE A 158 -0.80 -1.89 -11.96
CA ILE A 158 -1.17 -2.17 -10.57
C ILE A 158 -0.31 -3.31 -10.01
N GLN A 159 -0.17 -4.41 -10.75
CA GLN A 159 0.67 -5.55 -10.37
C GLN A 159 2.13 -5.13 -10.15
N LEU A 160 2.66 -4.28 -11.02
CA LEU A 160 4.02 -3.74 -10.86
C LEU A 160 4.14 -2.89 -9.60
N ILE A 161 3.16 -2.02 -9.30
CA ILE A 161 3.15 -1.23 -8.05
C ILE A 161 3.10 -2.16 -6.84
N GLU A 162 2.25 -3.19 -6.85
CA GLU A 162 2.14 -4.19 -5.78
C GLU A 162 3.47 -4.95 -5.58
N GLU A 163 4.12 -5.37 -6.67
CA GLU A 163 5.41 -6.05 -6.63
C GLU A 163 6.50 -5.18 -6.00
N LYS A 164 6.62 -3.93 -6.45
CA LYS A 164 7.62 -2.97 -5.96
C LYS A 164 7.33 -2.44 -4.56
N SER A 165 6.09 -2.58 -4.07
CA SER A 165 5.72 -2.20 -2.70
C SER A 165 6.10 -3.26 -1.66
N LYS A 166 6.48 -4.48 -2.09
CA LYS A 166 6.90 -5.53 -1.16
C LYS A 166 8.19 -5.11 -0.45
N PRO A 167 8.31 -5.31 0.87
CA PRO A 167 9.54 -5.01 1.58
C PRO A 167 10.68 -5.82 0.97
N LYS A 168 11.76 -5.14 0.58
CA LYS A 168 13.00 -5.83 0.22
C LYS A 168 13.52 -6.56 1.45
N LEU A 169 13.69 -7.87 1.33
CA LEU A 169 14.40 -8.64 2.34
C LEU A 169 15.84 -8.12 2.39
N SER A 170 16.34 -7.93 3.61
CA SER A 170 17.71 -7.46 3.82
C SER A 170 18.69 -8.58 3.53
N ASP A 171 19.72 -8.31 2.71
CA ASP A 171 20.84 -9.23 2.48
C ASP A 171 21.86 -9.28 3.63
N LYS A 172 21.66 -8.45 4.67
CA LYS A 172 22.52 -8.47 5.86
C LYS A 172 22.48 -9.86 6.50
N GLN A 173 23.67 -10.43 6.69
CA GLN A 173 23.84 -11.70 7.38
C GLN A 173 23.32 -11.60 8.81
N LEU A 174 22.57 -12.61 9.24
CA LEU A 174 22.16 -12.77 10.63
C LEU A 174 23.40 -13.02 11.49
N GLN A 175 23.55 -12.28 12.58
CA GLN A 175 24.56 -12.58 13.59
C GLN A 175 24.19 -13.90 14.29
N THR A 176 25.17 -14.77 14.47
CA THR A 176 24.98 -16.03 15.20
C THR A 176 24.88 -15.75 16.69
N TYR A 177 23.78 -16.20 17.31
CA TYR A 177 23.61 -16.23 18.76
C TYR A 177 23.67 -17.67 19.24
N ASN A 178 24.61 -17.97 20.15
CA ASN A 178 24.67 -19.29 20.79
C ASN A 178 23.49 -19.43 21.76
N GLN A 179 22.55 -20.33 21.43
CA GLN A 179 21.41 -20.59 22.28
C GLN A 179 21.84 -21.46 23.47
N GLU A 180 22.02 -20.85 24.64
CA GLU A 180 22.33 -21.56 25.90
C GLU A 180 21.07 -21.91 26.72
N GLY A 181 19.89 -21.47 26.26
CA GLY A 181 18.61 -21.68 26.94
C GLY A 181 17.98 -23.06 26.70
N MET A 182 17.10 -23.47 27.60
CA MET A 182 16.35 -24.72 27.47
C MET A 182 15.37 -24.66 26.29
N ARG A 183 15.48 -25.63 25.36
CA ARG A 183 14.54 -25.79 24.26
C ARG A 183 13.22 -26.36 24.80
N THR A 184 12.10 -25.80 24.33
CA THR A 184 10.76 -26.23 24.74
C THR A 184 9.95 -26.69 23.54
N ARG A 185 8.84 -27.39 23.80
CA ARG A 185 7.86 -27.70 22.76
C ARG A 185 7.26 -26.46 22.08
N THR A 186 7.38 -25.28 22.69
CA THR A 186 6.99 -24.00 22.06
C THR A 186 8.07 -23.52 21.09
N THR A 187 9.35 -23.74 21.42
CA THR A 187 10.48 -23.46 20.54
C THR A 187 10.36 -24.26 19.24
N GLU A 188 10.14 -25.56 19.35
CA GLU A 188 9.93 -26.47 18.21
C GLU A 188 8.73 -26.04 17.37
N LEU A 189 7.64 -25.61 18.01
CA LEU A 189 6.44 -25.15 17.32
C LEU A 189 6.71 -23.91 16.45
N PHE A 190 7.49 -22.95 16.94
CA PHE A 190 7.85 -21.78 16.15
C PHE A 190 8.77 -22.14 14.99
N GLU A 191 9.76 -23.01 15.22
CA GLU A 191 10.67 -23.46 14.18
C GLU A 191 9.95 -24.29 13.10
N GLN A 192 8.92 -25.07 13.48
CA GLN A 192 8.12 -25.86 12.54
C GLN A 192 7.33 -24.98 11.53
N ILE A 193 7.03 -23.73 11.87
CA ILE A 193 6.44 -22.77 10.92
C ILE A 193 7.38 -22.51 9.74
N VAL A 194 8.68 -22.40 10.03
CA VAL A 194 9.72 -22.06 9.05
C VAL A 194 10.24 -23.30 8.34
N ASN A 195 10.42 -24.39 9.09
CA ASN A 195 11.02 -25.64 8.61
C ASN A 195 10.00 -26.58 7.93
N GLY A 196 8.71 -26.28 8.02
CA GLY A 196 7.64 -27.07 7.46
C GLY A 196 7.29 -28.33 8.26
N LEU A 197 6.46 -29.19 7.67
CA LEU A 197 5.79 -30.32 8.33
C LEU A 197 6.55 -31.65 8.15
N GLY A 198 7.81 -31.60 7.71
CA GLY A 198 8.67 -32.76 7.48
C GLY A 198 8.45 -33.46 6.12
N PRO A 199 9.18 -34.57 5.86
CA PRO A 199 9.20 -35.25 4.57
C PRO A 199 7.91 -36.06 4.28
N THR A 200 7.78 -36.51 3.02
CA THR A 200 6.61 -37.22 2.49
C THR A 200 6.29 -38.48 3.29
N GLY A 201 5.02 -38.63 3.70
CA GLY A 201 4.51 -39.78 4.48
C GLY A 201 4.14 -39.44 5.92
N GLY A 202 4.80 -38.45 6.55
CA GLY A 202 4.53 -38.02 7.94
C GLY A 202 3.77 -36.69 8.09
N ARG A 203 3.70 -35.88 7.02
CA ARG A 203 3.20 -34.49 7.05
C ARG A 203 1.76 -34.31 7.57
N ASN A 204 0.86 -35.26 7.31
CA ASN A 204 -0.52 -35.22 7.83
C ASN A 204 -0.56 -35.32 9.36
N ASN A 205 0.21 -36.25 9.91
CA ASN A 205 0.32 -36.42 11.35
C ASN A 205 1.04 -35.23 11.98
N ALA A 206 2.11 -34.74 11.33
CA ALA A 206 2.82 -33.54 11.77
C ALA A 206 1.91 -32.31 11.80
N LEU A 207 1.05 -32.13 10.79
CA LEU A 207 0.03 -31.07 10.76
C LEU A 207 -0.96 -31.21 11.92
N ALA A 208 -1.48 -32.41 12.18
CA ALA A 208 -2.39 -32.66 13.28
C ALA A 208 -1.76 -32.33 14.65
N VAL A 209 -0.52 -32.74 14.86
CA VAL A 209 0.26 -32.43 16.07
C VAL A 209 0.51 -30.92 16.20
N PHE A 210 0.88 -30.26 15.10
CA PHE A 210 1.12 -28.82 15.02
C PHE A 210 -0.14 -28.01 15.38
N VAL A 211 -1.28 -28.34 14.77
CA VAL A 211 -2.59 -27.73 15.06
C VAL A 211 -2.98 -27.95 16.52
N GLY A 212 -2.84 -29.17 17.03
CA GLY A 212 -3.12 -29.49 18.43
C GLY A 212 -2.27 -28.66 19.39
N ALA A 213 -0.98 -28.51 19.10
CA ALA A 213 -0.06 -27.70 19.89
C ALA A 213 -0.42 -26.21 19.89
N LEU A 214 -0.90 -25.65 18.78
CA LEU A 214 -1.41 -24.27 18.73
C LEU A 214 -2.67 -24.08 19.58
N LEU A 215 -3.62 -25.02 19.48
CA LEU A 215 -4.87 -24.96 20.25
C LEU A 215 -4.64 -25.15 21.75
N LEU A 216 -3.64 -25.95 22.16
CA LEU A 216 -3.22 -26.07 23.56
C LEU A 216 -2.76 -24.72 24.14
N ARG A 217 -2.24 -23.83 23.30
CA ARG A 217 -1.78 -22.48 23.67
C ARG A 217 -2.83 -21.40 23.47
N ASN A 218 -4.10 -21.79 23.26
CA ASN A 218 -5.22 -20.88 23.05
C ASN A 218 -5.06 -19.93 21.84
N VAL A 219 -4.34 -20.35 20.80
CA VAL A 219 -4.30 -19.60 19.54
C VAL A 219 -5.70 -19.63 18.90
N LYS A 220 -6.20 -18.47 18.45
CA LYS A 220 -7.53 -18.35 17.82
C LYS A 220 -7.61 -19.20 16.55
N THR A 221 -8.74 -19.85 16.31
CA THR A 221 -8.96 -20.80 15.18
C THR A 221 -8.55 -20.24 13.82
N ARG A 222 -8.89 -18.98 13.52
CA ARG A 222 -8.45 -18.31 12.30
C ARG A 222 -6.92 -18.24 12.18
N ALA A 223 -6.23 -17.86 13.25
CA ALA A 223 -4.77 -17.83 13.27
C ALA A 223 -4.17 -19.25 13.18
N VAL A 224 -4.82 -20.26 13.76
CA VAL A 224 -4.40 -21.66 13.64
C VAL A 224 -4.38 -22.11 12.17
N LEU A 225 -5.44 -21.79 11.41
CA LEU A 225 -5.50 -22.15 9.99
C LEU A 225 -4.41 -21.43 9.18
N GLU A 226 -4.20 -20.13 9.41
CA GLU A 226 -3.16 -19.37 8.71
C GLU A 226 -1.75 -19.87 9.04
N LEU A 227 -1.46 -20.19 10.30
CA LEU A 227 -0.17 -20.78 10.70
C LEU A 227 0.03 -22.17 10.11
N ALA A 228 -1.03 -22.98 10.02
CA ALA A 228 -1.00 -24.29 9.38
C ALA A 228 -0.69 -24.18 7.88
N ARG A 229 -1.33 -23.23 7.18
CA ARG A 229 -1.05 -22.93 5.77
C ARG A 229 0.39 -22.46 5.58
N LEU A 230 0.88 -21.58 6.46
CA LEU A 230 2.25 -21.09 6.41
C LEU A 230 3.26 -22.24 6.55
N ALA A 231 3.12 -23.08 7.58
CA ALA A 231 3.98 -24.26 7.76
C ALA A 231 3.90 -25.22 6.55
N ASN A 232 2.69 -25.47 6.03
CA ASN A 232 2.51 -26.34 4.86
C ASN A 232 3.18 -25.76 3.60
N SER A 233 3.14 -24.45 3.39
CA SER A 233 3.83 -23.79 2.25
C SER A 233 5.36 -23.87 2.31
N ARG A 234 5.93 -24.21 3.47
CA ARG A 234 7.37 -24.47 3.67
C ARG A 234 7.73 -25.95 3.58
N THR A 235 6.76 -26.82 3.29
CA THR A 235 6.95 -28.27 3.20
C THR A 235 7.22 -28.66 1.74
N GLU A 236 8.33 -29.35 1.47
CA GLU A 236 8.79 -29.71 0.10
C GLU A 236 7.68 -30.37 -0.74
N PHE A 237 6.99 -31.33 -0.15
CA PHE A 237 5.75 -31.87 -0.70
C PHE A 237 4.63 -31.37 0.21
N ALA A 238 3.99 -30.26 -0.17
CA ALA A 238 2.88 -29.69 0.59
C ALA A 238 1.58 -30.49 0.40
N LEU A 239 0.67 -30.38 1.37
CA LEU A 239 -0.71 -30.83 1.25
C LEU A 239 -1.55 -29.84 0.45
N SER A 240 -2.64 -30.32 -0.15
CA SER A 240 -3.66 -29.43 -0.71
C SER A 240 -4.31 -28.58 0.39
N ASP A 241 -4.79 -27.38 0.06
CA ASP A 241 -5.46 -26.53 1.05
C ASP A 241 -6.70 -27.22 1.65
N SER A 242 -7.43 -28.00 0.85
CA SER A 242 -8.54 -28.82 1.32
C SER A 242 -8.15 -29.83 2.41
N GLU A 243 -6.99 -30.50 2.25
CA GLU A 243 -6.47 -31.43 3.26
C GLU A 243 -6.02 -30.70 4.53
N VAL A 244 -5.43 -29.51 4.38
CA VAL A 244 -5.04 -28.65 5.51
C VAL A 244 -6.28 -28.25 6.31
N VAL A 245 -7.28 -27.68 5.64
CA VAL A 245 -8.54 -27.24 6.27
C VAL A 245 -9.25 -28.42 6.94
N ALA A 246 -9.35 -29.57 6.27
CA ALA A 246 -9.97 -30.77 6.84
C ALA A 246 -9.27 -31.24 8.13
N THR A 247 -7.93 -31.26 8.13
CA THR A 247 -7.13 -31.63 9.30
C THR A 247 -7.32 -30.64 10.44
N VAL A 248 -7.27 -29.34 10.16
CA VAL A 248 -7.48 -28.27 11.16
C VAL A 248 -8.86 -28.41 11.81
N ASN A 249 -9.91 -28.55 11.00
CA ASN A 249 -11.29 -28.72 11.49
C ASN A 249 -11.44 -29.99 12.33
N SER A 250 -10.84 -31.10 11.92
CA SER A 250 -10.87 -32.36 12.68
C SER A 250 -10.31 -32.19 14.10
N ILE A 251 -9.16 -31.52 14.24
CA ILE A 251 -8.53 -31.29 15.55
C ILE A 251 -9.31 -30.27 16.38
N ILE A 252 -9.86 -29.21 15.78
CA ILE A 252 -10.75 -28.26 16.48
C ILE A 252 -11.98 -28.99 17.04
N LYS A 253 -12.67 -29.80 16.21
CA LYS A 253 -13.84 -30.58 16.63
C LYS A 253 -13.49 -31.51 17.79
N LYS A 254 -12.35 -32.20 17.73
CA LYS A 254 -11.85 -33.03 18.83
C LYS A 254 -11.66 -32.21 20.11
N ARG A 255 -11.03 -31.03 20.02
CA ARG A 255 -10.74 -30.17 21.17
C ARG A 255 -11.98 -29.57 21.83
N ILE A 256 -13.00 -29.22 21.04
CA ILE A 256 -14.29 -28.73 21.53
C ILE A 256 -14.98 -29.83 22.36
N ARG A 257 -15.01 -31.06 21.84
CA ARG A 257 -15.58 -32.23 22.55
C ARG A 257 -14.84 -32.51 23.87
N GLU A 258 -13.51 -32.46 23.87
CA GLU A 258 -12.70 -32.63 25.10
C GLU A 258 -13.01 -31.58 26.19
N LYS A 259 -13.47 -30.39 25.80
CA LYS A 259 -13.83 -29.30 26.72
C LYS A 259 -15.32 -29.22 27.04
N GLY A 260 -16.13 -30.17 26.56
CA GLY A 260 -17.58 -30.20 26.81
C GLY A 260 -18.38 -29.10 26.08
N GLY A 261 -17.84 -28.51 25.02
CA GLY A 261 -18.54 -27.51 24.21
C GLY A 261 -19.33 -28.12 23.05
N GLU A 262 -20.29 -27.37 22.49
CA GLU A 262 -21.00 -27.74 21.26
C GLU A 262 -20.20 -27.35 20.01
N VAL A 263 -20.20 -28.22 19.01
CA VAL A 263 -19.62 -27.94 17.69
C VAL A 263 -20.66 -27.19 16.87
N ILE A 264 -20.36 -25.95 16.49
CA ILE A 264 -21.18 -25.16 15.56
C ILE A 264 -20.52 -25.30 14.18
N ASP A 265 -21.17 -26.01 13.26
CA ASP A 265 -20.76 -26.00 11.85
C ASP A 265 -21.20 -24.66 11.22
N GLY A 266 -20.29 -23.99 10.52
CA GLY A 266 -20.50 -22.70 9.86
C GLY A 266 -20.32 -22.79 8.36
#